data_AF-A0A1G8YV26-F1
#
_entry.id   AF-A0A1G8YV26-F1
#
_cell.length_a   1.000
_cell.length_b   1.000
_cell.length_c   1.000
_cell.angle_alpha   90.00
_cell.angle_beta   90.00
_cell.angle_gamma   90.00
#
_symmetry.space_group_name_H-M   'P 1'
#
loop_
_entity.id
_entity.type
_entity.pdbx_description
1 polymer ?
#
loop_
_entity_poly.entity_id
_entity_poly.type
_entity_poly.pdbx_seq_one_letter_code
_entity_poly.pdbx_strand_id
1 'polypeptide(L)'
;MNQQSLEQISQSISELLSQIEAADVEGRDDLLPRLNEQIEARRVCLAELLNTELAQNREWLKVQLDISRGLAQQGKSQLEKQRGQLGGYKKGRKQVSVYQNIELGK
;
A
#
# COMPACT_ATOMS: atom_id res chain seq x y z
N MET A 1 -12.63 -17.16 -12.29
CA MET A 1 -11.20 -17.13 -11.89
C MET A 1 -10.85 -18.34 -11.02
N ASN A 2 -9.56 -18.66 -10.80
CA ASN A 2 -9.14 -19.78 -9.95
C ASN A 2 -8.22 -19.31 -8.80
N GLN A 3 -7.93 -20.22 -7.86
CA GLN A 3 -7.08 -19.92 -6.69
C GLN A 3 -5.67 -19.44 -7.08
N GLN A 4 -5.10 -19.98 -8.16
CA GLN A 4 -3.78 -19.58 -8.64
C GLN A 4 -3.77 -18.11 -9.11
N SER A 5 -4.84 -17.64 -9.76
CA SER A 5 -5.01 -16.23 -10.10
C SER A 5 -5.06 -15.35 -8.85
N LEU A 6 -5.76 -15.79 -7.79
CA LEU A 6 -5.84 -15.03 -6.54
C LEU A 6 -4.48 -14.90 -5.85
N GLU A 7 -3.67 -15.96 -5.85
CA GLU A 7 -2.31 -15.96 -5.32
C GLU A 7 -1.40 -15.02 -6.11
N GLN A 8 -1.46 -15.06 -7.46
CA GLN A 8 -0.72 -14.16 -8.33
C GLN A 8 -1.09 -12.68 -8.10
N ILE A 9 -2.39 -12.38 -7.99
CA ILE A 9 -2.84 -11.01 -7.70
C ILE A 9 -2.33 -10.58 -6.31
N SER A 10 -2.42 -11.44 -5.30
CA SER A 10 -1.96 -11.12 -3.94
C SER A 10 -0.45 -10.83 -3.91
N GLN A 11 0.33 -11.61 -4.66
CA GLN A 11 1.76 -11.40 -4.82
C GLN A 11 2.05 -10.07 -5.54
N SER A 12 1.35 -9.78 -6.64
CA SER A 12 1.47 -8.51 -7.37
C SER A 12 1.17 -7.29 -6.50
N ILE A 13 0.14 -7.36 -5.64
CA ILE A 13 -0.16 -6.30 -4.66
C ILE A 13 1.03 -6.10 -3.71
N SER A 14 1.58 -7.18 -3.16
CA SER A 14 2.73 -7.09 -2.23
C SER A 14 3.97 -6.50 -2.91
N GLU A 15 4.22 -6.85 -4.17
CA GLU A 15 5.32 -6.31 -4.97
C GLU A 15 5.12 -4.82 -5.26
N LEU A 16 3.93 -4.41 -5.69
CA LEU A 16 3.60 -3.00 -5.92
C LEU A 16 3.73 -2.17 -4.65
N LEU A 17 3.28 -2.68 -3.50
CA LEU A 17 3.47 -2.02 -2.20
C LEU A 17 4.95 -1.84 -1.86
N SER A 18 5.80 -2.80 -2.23
CA SER A 18 7.26 -2.74 -2.02
C SER A 18 7.94 -1.77 -2.99
N GLN A 19 7.47 -1.70 -4.24
CA GLN A 19 7.95 -0.74 -5.24
C GLN A 19 7.56 0.70 -4.85
N ILE A 20 6.33 0.91 -4.37
CA ILE A 20 5.85 2.21 -3.89
C ILE A 20 6.69 2.70 -2.69
N GLU A 21 7.13 1.78 -1.83
CA GLU A 21 8.04 2.11 -0.73
C GLU A 21 9.36 2.69 -1.22
N ALA A 22 9.95 2.04 -2.23
CA ALA A 22 11.26 2.39 -2.77
C ALA A 22 11.21 3.58 -3.75
N ALA A 23 10.06 3.84 -4.36
CA ALA A 23 9.88 4.92 -5.32
C ALA A 23 9.86 6.32 -4.66
N ASP A 24 10.35 7.29 -5.42
CA ASP A 24 10.17 8.72 -5.14
C ASP A 24 8.75 9.19 -5.49
N VAL A 25 8.49 10.50 -5.43
CA VAL A 25 7.13 11.03 -5.64
C VAL A 25 6.65 10.78 -7.07
N GLU A 26 7.49 11.03 -8.08
CA GLU A 26 7.14 10.87 -9.49
C GLU A 26 6.97 9.38 -9.86
N GLY A 27 7.84 8.50 -9.32
CA GLY A 27 7.73 7.06 -9.55
C GLY A 27 6.47 6.42 -8.94
N ARG A 28 5.78 7.10 -8.00
CA ARG A 28 4.56 6.58 -7.38
C ARG A 28 3.30 6.86 -8.19
N ASP A 29 3.29 7.90 -9.01
CA ASP A 29 2.10 8.32 -9.76
C ASP A 29 1.62 7.23 -10.73
N ASP A 30 2.55 6.45 -11.28
CA ASP A 30 2.23 5.31 -12.15
C ASP A 30 1.93 4.00 -11.39
N LEU A 31 2.44 3.87 -10.16
CA LEU A 31 2.30 2.65 -9.35
C LEU A 31 0.98 2.60 -8.59
N LEU A 32 0.49 3.75 -8.11
CA LEU A 32 -0.75 3.83 -7.32
C LEU A 32 -2.00 3.37 -8.12
N PRO A 33 -2.20 3.78 -9.38
CA PRO A 33 -3.31 3.27 -10.19
C PRO A 33 -3.24 1.76 -10.39
N ARG A 34 -2.05 1.23 -10.69
CA ARG A 34 -1.81 -0.21 -10.88
C ARG A 34 -2.10 -1.00 -9.59
N LEU A 35 -1.69 -0.48 -8.44
CA LEU A 35 -2.02 -1.08 -7.14
C LEU A 35 -3.53 -1.15 -6.94
N ASN A 36 -4.24 -0.06 -7.26
CA ASN A 36 -5.69 -0.01 -7.13
C ASN A 36 -6.40 -1.02 -8.05
N GLU A 37 -5.93 -1.14 -9.30
CA GLU A 37 -6.42 -2.16 -10.25
C GLU A 37 -6.24 -3.58 -9.70
N GLN A 38 -5.07 -3.90 -9.12
CA GLN A 38 -4.82 -5.22 -8.54
C GLN A 38 -5.68 -5.48 -7.29
N ILE A 39 -5.91 -4.47 -6.45
CA ILE A 39 -6.82 -4.58 -5.29
C ILE A 39 -8.25 -4.89 -5.75
N GLU A 40 -8.74 -4.19 -6.78
CA GLU A 40 -10.06 -4.44 -7.34
C GLU A 40 -10.15 -5.82 -8.01
N ALA A 41 -9.13 -6.23 -8.77
CA ALA A 41 -9.04 -7.56 -9.34
C ALA A 41 -9.09 -8.65 -8.24
N ARG A 42 -8.38 -8.43 -7.12
CA ARG A 42 -8.42 -9.36 -5.98
C ARG A 42 -9.81 -9.44 -5.36
N ARG A 43 -10.50 -8.31 -5.23
CA ARG A 43 -11.87 -8.25 -4.68
C ARG A 43 -12.84 -9.04 -5.55
N VAL A 44 -12.79 -8.84 -6.86
CA VAL A 44 -13.62 -9.58 -7.83
C VAL A 44 -13.30 -11.08 -7.77
N CYS A 45 -12.02 -11.44 -7.80
CA CYS A 45 -11.58 -12.84 -7.73
C CYS A 45 -12.07 -13.54 -6.45
N LEU A 46 -11.95 -12.88 -5.29
CA LEU A 46 -12.46 -13.41 -4.03
C LEU A 46 -13.97 -13.56 -4.05
N ALA A 47 -14.71 -12.57 -4.57
CA ALA A 47 -16.16 -12.64 -4.66
C ALA A 47 -16.61 -13.84 -5.51
N GLU A 48 -15.92 -14.13 -6.61
CA GLU A 48 -16.19 -15.34 -7.42
C GLU A 48 -15.88 -16.63 -6.65
N LEU A 49 -14.70 -16.71 -6.01
CA LEU A 49 -14.28 -17.92 -5.29
C LEU A 49 -15.15 -18.20 -4.05
N LEU A 50 -15.71 -17.17 -3.43
CA LEU A 50 -16.66 -17.30 -2.32
C LEU A 50 -18.02 -17.90 -2.74
N ASN A 51 -18.30 -17.98 -4.04
CA ASN A 51 -19.48 -18.68 -4.56
C ASN A 51 -19.18 -20.15 -4.93
N THR A 52 -17.98 -20.65 -4.63
CA THR A 52 -17.56 -22.04 -4.92
C THR A 52 -17.44 -22.88 -3.65
N GLU A 53 -17.16 -24.18 -3.79
CA GLU A 53 -16.95 -25.10 -2.66
C GLU A 53 -15.79 -24.68 -1.73
N LEU A 54 -14.83 -23.90 -2.24
CA LEU A 54 -13.73 -23.34 -1.43
C LEU A 54 -14.23 -22.46 -0.29
N ALA A 55 -15.39 -21.82 -0.44
CA ALA A 55 -16.01 -21.01 0.60
C ALA A 55 -16.44 -21.82 1.83
N GLN A 56 -16.59 -23.14 1.69
CA GLN A 56 -16.89 -24.03 2.82
C GLN A 56 -15.63 -24.46 3.57
N ASN A 57 -14.45 -24.28 2.96
CA ASN A 57 -13.18 -24.60 3.59
C ASN A 57 -12.75 -23.47 4.55
N ARG A 58 -12.92 -23.73 5.85
CA ARG A 58 -12.56 -22.79 6.92
C ARG A 58 -11.07 -22.45 6.94
N GLU A 59 -10.19 -23.41 6.63
CA GLU A 59 -8.74 -23.17 6.60
C GLU A 59 -8.38 -22.24 5.46
N TRP A 60 -8.95 -22.48 4.28
CA TRP A 60 -8.78 -21.60 3.12
C TRP A 60 -9.24 -20.16 3.43
N LEU A 61 -10.42 -20.00 4.04
CA LEU A 61 -10.93 -18.68 4.45
C LEU A 61 -10.00 -17.98 5.43
N LYS A 62 -9.45 -18.72 6.40
CA LYS A 62 -8.48 -18.19 7.36
C LYS A 62 -7.22 -17.70 6.66
N VAL A 63 -6.66 -18.49 5.74
CA VAL A 63 -5.50 -18.10 4.93
C VAL A 63 -5.78 -16.81 4.16
N GLN A 64 -6.94 -16.71 3.49
CA GLN A 64 -7.29 -15.49 2.74
C GLN A 64 -7.46 -14.26 3.63
N LEU A 65 -8.03 -14.43 4.83
CA LEU A 65 -8.14 -13.37 5.82
C LEU A 65 -6.76 -12.90 6.30
N ASP A 66 -5.85 -13.83 6.59
CA ASP A 66 -4.50 -13.53 7.05
C ASP A 66 -3.69 -12.81 5.97
N ILE A 67 -3.80 -13.23 4.70
CA ILE A 67 -3.22 -12.52 3.55
C ILE A 67 -3.78 -11.09 3.46
N SER A 68 -5.10 -10.91 3.54
CA SER A 68 -5.73 -9.60 3.49
C SER A 68 -5.25 -8.67 4.62
N ARG A 69 -5.09 -9.20 5.84
CA ARG A 69 -4.54 -8.46 6.98
C ARG A 69 -3.08 -8.09 6.76
N GLY A 70 -2.27 -9.00 6.22
CA GLY A 70 -0.88 -8.74 5.88
C GLY A 70 -0.73 -7.59 4.89
N LEU A 71 -1.48 -7.63 3.78
CA LEU A 71 -1.47 -6.58 2.76
C LEU A 71 -1.93 -5.22 3.33
N ALA A 72 -3.00 -5.22 4.15
CA ALA A 72 -3.48 -4.00 4.80
C ALA A 72 -2.45 -3.40 5.77
N GLN A 73 -1.76 -4.25 6.54
CA GLN A 73 -0.71 -3.82 7.45
C GLN A 73 0.49 -3.24 6.70
N GLN A 74 0.89 -3.85 5.58
CA GLN A 74 1.93 -3.30 4.71
C GLN A 74 1.53 -1.91 4.18
N GLY A 75 0.32 -1.77 3.62
CA GLY A 75 -0.19 -0.48 3.14
C GLY A 75 -0.25 0.60 4.23
N LYS A 76 -0.69 0.24 5.45
CA LYS A 76 -0.70 1.18 6.58
C LYS A 76 0.71 1.62 6.98
N SER A 77 1.67 0.70 7.01
CA SER A 77 3.08 1.02 7.26
C SER A 77 3.62 2.00 6.22
N GLN A 78 3.30 1.82 4.94
CA GLN A 78 3.68 2.77 3.88
C GLN A 78 3.08 4.16 4.13
N LEU A 79 1.79 4.23 4.45
CA LEU A 79 1.11 5.50 4.71
C LEU A 79 1.76 6.26 5.87
N GLU A 80 2.09 5.56 6.97
CA GLU A 80 2.75 6.17 8.12
C GLU A 80 4.17 6.65 7.79
N LYS A 81 4.95 5.89 7.01
CA LYS A 81 6.27 6.34 6.50
C LYS A 81 6.15 7.62 5.69
N GLN A 82 5.20 7.69 4.76
CA GLN A 82 4.97 8.87 3.93
C GLN A 82 4.51 10.08 4.76
N ARG A 83 3.63 9.88 5.74
CA ARG A 83 3.23 10.93 6.70
C ARG A 83 4.42 11.46 7.50
N GLY A 84 5.30 10.57 7.95
CA GLY A 84 6.54 10.94 8.63
C GLY A 84 7.45 11.82 7.78
N GLN A 85 7.64 11.46 6.50
CA GLN A 85 8.42 12.25 5.54
C GLN A 85 7.82 13.65 5.32
N LEU A 86 6.50 13.76 5.12
CA LEU A 86 5.81 15.04 4.97
C LEU A 86 5.89 15.90 6.24
N GLY A 87 5.78 15.29 7.42
CA GLY A 87 5.94 15.96 8.71
C GLY A 87 7.35 16.51 8.92
N GLY A 88 8.37 15.74 8.53
CA GLY A 88 9.77 16.17 8.51
C GLY A 88 10.01 17.37 7.57
N TYR A 89 9.44 17.33 6.37
CA TYR A 89 9.48 18.44 5.42
C TYR A 89 8.87 19.74 5.97
N LYS A 90 7.74 19.66 6.69
CA LYS A 90 7.12 20.83 7.36
C LYS A 90 8.03 21.41 8.45
N LYS A 91 8.74 20.56 9.21
CA LYS A 91 9.67 21.00 10.26
C LYS A 91 10.93 21.64 9.66
N GLY A 92 11.48 21.07 8.59
CA GLY A 92 12.64 21.61 7.87
C GLY A 92 12.38 23.01 7.29
N ARG A 93 11.23 23.23 6.64
CA ARG A 93 10.87 24.58 6.15
C ARG A 93 10.75 25.62 7.26
N LYS A 94 10.19 25.23 8.42
CA LYS A 94 10.12 26.11 9.60
C LYS A 94 11.52 26.47 10.12
N GLN A 95 12.45 25.51 10.17
CA GLN A 95 13.83 25.77 10.57
C GLN A 95 14.56 26.69 9.59
N VAL A 96 14.47 26.43 8.28
CA VAL A 96 15.10 27.28 7.25
C VAL A 96 14.56 28.72 7.30
N SER A 97 13.25 28.88 7.49
CA SER A 97 12.64 30.21 7.67
C SER A 97 13.15 30.93 8.93
N VAL A 98 13.40 30.21 10.03
CA VAL A 98 13.97 30.80 11.25
C VAL A 98 15.42 31.22 11.03
N TYR A 99 16.24 30.41 10.36
CA TYR A 99 17.63 30.77 10.06
C TYR A 99 17.73 31.98 9.11
N GLN A 100 16.88 32.06 8.07
CA GLN A 100 16.83 33.22 7.19
C GLN A 100 16.43 34.52 7.92
N ASN A 101 15.52 34.44 8.89
CA ASN A 101 15.14 35.61 9.69
C ASN A 101 16.26 36.08 10.62
N ILE A 102 17.06 35.15 11.16
CA ILE A 102 18.21 35.47 12.02
C ILE A 102 19.35 36.11 11.20
N GLU A 103 19.62 35.65 9.98
CA GLU A 103 20.63 36.25 9.08
C GLU A 103 20.23 37.63 8.54
N LEU A 104 18.91 37.90 8.43
CA LEU A 104 18.37 39.20 8.01
C LEU A 104 18.22 40.23 9.14
N GLY A 105 18.67 39.91 10.36
CA GLY A 105 18.76 40.88 11.46
C GLY A 105 17.40 41.35 12.00
N LYS A 106 16.40 40.47 12.08
CA LYS A 106 15.18 40.70 12.87
C LYS A 106 15.12 39.79 14.09
#